data_AF-A0A6N0I114-F1
#
_entry.id   AF-A0A6N0I114-F1
#
_cell.length_a   1.000
_cell.length_b   1.000
_cell.length_c   1.000
_cell.angle_alpha   90.00
_cell.angle_beta   90.00
_cell.angle_gamma   90.00
#
_symmetry.space_group_name_H-M   'P 1'
#
loop_
_entity.id
_entity.type
_entity.pdbx_description
1 polymer ?
#
loop_
_entity_poly.entity_id
_entity_poly.type
_entity_poly.pdbx_seq_one_letter_code
_entity_poly.pdbx_strand_id
1 'polypeptide(L)'
;MCYRLYRCARCRPVSGSHSFSRPAHTEETSTSIGDSNTDRKHNELAETKNSLQEAQHLAQTGSWSLDLKSGELEWSDEIFNIFEIDPKQFGASYEAFLNTVHPDDRKQVNEAYNKSVKERHHYQIEHRLLMSNGRIKHVQERGRTRYSESGEPLLSVGTVQDITDKRDRRAPKTVGHGF
;
A
#
# COMPACT_ATOMS: atom_id res chain seq x y z
N MET A 1 -8.30 78.32 -15.83
CA MET A 1 -7.51 78.43 -17.07
C MET A 1 -6.06 78.14 -16.74
N CYS A 2 -5.39 77.43 -17.66
CA CYS A 2 -3.95 77.16 -17.83
C CYS A 2 -3.00 78.10 -17.06
N TYR A 3 -1.81 77.70 -16.60
CA TYR A 3 -0.63 77.26 -17.36
C TYR A 3 0.42 76.77 -16.32
N ARG A 4 1.00 75.58 -16.43
CA ARG A 4 2.24 75.20 -17.15
C ARG A 4 3.44 76.15 -16.97
N LEU A 5 4.55 75.52 -16.55
CA LEU A 5 5.98 75.81 -16.80
C LEU A 5 6.67 76.86 -15.90
N TYR A 6 7.83 76.47 -15.36
CA TYR A 6 9.18 76.94 -15.73
C TYR A 6 10.13 76.62 -14.56
N ARG A 7 11.05 75.65 -14.71
CA ARG A 7 12.46 75.77 -15.17
C ARG A 7 13.45 75.98 -14.02
N CYS A 8 14.53 75.19 -14.11
CA CYS A 8 15.94 75.56 -13.85
C CYS A 8 16.32 75.98 -12.41
N ALA A 9 17.52 75.72 -11.89
CA ALA A 9 18.70 75.04 -12.37
C ALA A 9 19.61 74.74 -11.15
N ARG A 10 20.49 73.77 -11.36
CA ARG A 10 21.76 73.50 -10.66
C ARG A 10 22.27 74.58 -9.70
N CYS A 11 22.58 74.16 -8.48
CA CYS A 11 23.80 74.52 -7.74
C CYS A 11 24.24 73.34 -6.86
N ARG A 12 25.43 72.79 -7.12
CA ARG A 12 26.33 72.11 -6.16
C ARG A 12 27.40 73.16 -5.75
N PRO A 13 28.34 72.92 -4.80
CA PRO A 13 28.48 71.89 -3.75
C PRO A 13 28.66 72.55 -2.35
N VAL A 14 28.90 71.85 -1.23
CA VAL A 14 30.26 71.68 -0.63
C VAL A 14 30.17 70.93 0.73
N SER A 15 31.08 69.95 0.85
CA SER A 15 31.74 69.27 2.00
C SER A 15 31.15 69.19 3.43
N GLY A 16 31.37 68.02 4.04
CA GLY A 16 31.46 67.76 5.48
C GLY A 16 30.32 66.85 5.97
N SER A 17 30.51 65.79 6.75
CA SER A 17 31.66 65.16 7.38
C SER A 17 31.16 63.87 8.06
N HIS A 18 32.00 62.85 8.05
CA HIS A 18 32.10 61.74 9.00
C HIS A 18 31.02 60.65 9.16
N SER A 19 31.59 59.45 9.35
CA SER A 19 31.16 58.29 10.13
C SER A 19 30.01 57.44 9.59
N PHE A 20 30.37 56.30 8.99
CA PHE A 20 29.54 55.08 9.03
C PHE A 20 30.42 53.82 9.20
N SER A 21 29.91 52.93 10.04
CA SER A 21 30.54 51.79 10.70
C SER A 21 30.75 50.55 9.80
N ARG A 22 31.72 49.69 10.17
CA ARG A 22 31.81 48.25 9.80
C ARG A 22 30.54 47.50 10.31
N PRO A 23 30.13 46.32 9.79
CA PRO A 23 31.01 45.22 9.37
C PRO A 23 30.51 44.40 8.14
N ALA A 24 31.36 43.49 7.63
CA ALA A 24 30.90 42.32 6.87
C ALA A 24 31.46 41.07 7.55
N HIS A 25 30.56 40.36 8.24
CA HIS A 25 30.75 39.00 8.75
C HIS A 25 30.61 38.05 7.56
N THR A 26 31.61 37.22 7.31
CA THR A 26 31.45 36.03 6.45
C THR A 26 30.92 34.90 7.33
N GLU A 27 29.65 34.56 7.16
CA GLU A 27 29.05 33.34 7.68
C GLU A 27 29.57 32.15 6.86
N GLU A 28 30.44 31.35 7.46
CA GLU A 28 30.75 30.01 6.96
C GLU A 28 29.58 29.09 7.28
N THR A 29 28.84 28.73 6.24
CA THR A 29 27.79 27.71 6.24
C THR A 29 28.42 26.34 6.43
N SER A 30 28.47 25.85 7.68
CA SER A 30 28.61 24.41 7.94
C SER A 30 27.27 23.73 7.70
N THR A 31 27.02 23.32 6.46
CA THR A 31 25.85 22.52 6.08
C THR A 31 25.95 21.11 6.66
N SER A 32 24.85 20.69 7.27
CA SER A 32 24.56 19.40 7.91
C SER A 32 24.80 18.18 7.01
N ILE A 33 25.66 17.25 7.46
CA ILE A 33 25.85 15.92 6.83
C ILE A 33 24.73 14.92 7.26
N GLY A 34 23.79 15.33 8.11
CA GLY A 34 22.73 14.47 8.68
C GLY A 34 21.52 14.21 7.79
N ASP A 35 21.25 15.06 6.78
CA ASP A 35 19.99 15.03 6.03
C ASP A 35 20.04 14.06 4.84
N SER A 36 21.18 13.94 4.16
CA SER A 36 21.32 13.16 2.91
C SER A 36 21.15 11.65 3.07
N ASN A 37 21.54 11.08 4.22
CA ASN A 37 21.41 9.64 4.47
C ASN A 37 19.98 9.22 4.81
N THR A 38 19.20 10.12 5.41
CA THR A 38 17.80 9.87 5.76
C THR A 38 16.94 9.94 4.50
N ASP A 39 17.16 10.95 3.66
CA ASP A 39 16.46 11.12 2.39
C ASP A 39 16.71 9.96 1.43
N ARG A 40 17.97 9.48 1.34
CA ARG A 40 18.29 8.32 0.50
C ARG A 40 17.61 7.04 0.98
N LYS A 41 17.60 6.77 2.30
CA LYS A 41 16.90 5.61 2.87
C LYS A 41 15.39 5.69 2.67
N HIS A 42 14.81 6.88 2.80
CA HIS A 42 13.38 7.10 2.55
C HIS A 42 13.03 6.86 1.07
N ASN A 43 13.86 7.34 0.15
CA ASN A 43 13.65 7.15 -1.27
C ASN A 43 13.80 5.67 -1.67
N GLU A 44 14.85 4.99 -1.21
CA GLU A 44 15.05 3.55 -1.44
C GLU A 44 13.88 2.71 -0.89
N LEU A 45 13.38 3.05 0.30
CA LEU A 45 12.21 2.39 0.89
C LEU A 45 10.95 2.62 0.04
N ALA A 46 10.73 3.84 -0.43
CA ALA A 46 9.58 4.20 -1.25
C ALA A 46 9.61 3.50 -2.62
N GLU A 47 10.77 3.47 -3.27
CA GLU A 47 10.98 2.76 -4.53
C GLU A 47 10.74 1.25 -4.38
N THR A 48 11.29 0.66 -3.31
CA THR A 48 11.08 -0.77 -3.01
C THR A 48 9.60 -1.08 -2.76
N LYS A 49 8.90 -0.22 -2.00
CA LYS A 49 7.46 -0.38 -1.72
C LYS A 49 6.63 -0.29 -2.99
N ASN A 50 6.90 0.71 -3.85
CA ASN A 50 6.21 0.87 -5.12
C ASN A 50 6.43 -0.34 -6.04
N SER A 51 7.67 -0.79 -6.17
CA SER A 51 7.98 -1.96 -6.99
C SER A 51 7.28 -3.23 -6.49
N LEU A 52 7.19 -3.41 -5.17
CA LEU A 52 6.45 -4.52 -4.58
C LEU A 52 4.95 -4.43 -4.86
N GLN A 53 4.34 -3.24 -4.69
CA GLN A 53 2.92 -3.03 -4.98
C GLN A 53 2.60 -3.28 -6.46
N GLU A 54 3.46 -2.80 -7.37
CA GLU A 54 3.30 -3.02 -8.80
C GLU A 54 3.42 -4.51 -9.17
N ALA A 55 4.40 -5.21 -8.59
CA ALA A 55 4.55 -6.65 -8.81
C ALA A 55 3.34 -7.45 -8.28
N GLN A 56 2.79 -7.07 -7.12
CA GLN A 56 1.57 -7.66 -6.57
C GLN A 56 0.36 -7.44 -7.48
N HIS A 57 0.21 -6.22 -8.00
CA HIS A 57 -0.86 -5.86 -8.92
C HIS A 57 -0.78 -6.64 -10.24
N LEU A 58 0.40 -6.68 -10.87
CA LEU A 58 0.63 -7.43 -12.12
C LEU A 58 0.40 -8.94 -11.94
N ALA A 59 0.74 -9.49 -10.78
CA ALA A 59 0.53 -10.89 -10.45
C ALA A 59 -0.91 -11.20 -9.96
N GLN A 60 -1.78 -10.19 -9.86
CA GLN A 60 -3.11 -10.25 -9.26
C GLN A 60 -3.09 -10.98 -7.92
N THR A 61 -2.08 -10.66 -7.10
CA THR A 61 -1.78 -11.36 -5.85
C THR A 61 -1.63 -10.35 -4.73
N GLY A 62 -2.59 -10.34 -3.82
CA GLY A 62 -2.52 -9.56 -2.58
C GLY A 62 -1.92 -10.36 -1.43
N SER A 63 -1.45 -9.66 -0.40
CA SER A 63 -0.92 -10.24 0.84
C SER A 63 -1.76 -9.86 2.05
N TRP A 64 -1.91 -10.78 2.99
CA TRP A 64 -2.62 -10.57 4.23
C TRP A 64 -1.79 -11.01 5.44
N SER A 65 -2.01 -10.36 6.57
CA SER A 65 -1.46 -10.70 7.89
C SER A 65 -2.59 -10.71 8.91
N LEU A 66 -2.72 -11.80 9.66
CA LEU A 66 -3.64 -11.91 10.78
C LEU A 66 -2.83 -12.10 12.05
N ASP A 67 -2.85 -11.08 12.91
CA ASP A 67 -2.34 -11.19 14.27
C ASP A 67 -3.32 -12.03 15.09
N LEU A 68 -2.86 -13.19 15.58
CA LEU A 68 -3.71 -14.14 16.29
C LEU A 68 -3.87 -13.80 17.78
N LYS A 69 -3.13 -12.80 18.28
CA LYS A 69 -3.28 -12.28 19.64
C LYS A 69 -4.30 -11.15 19.68
N SER A 70 -4.22 -10.20 18.75
CA SER A 70 -5.16 -9.06 18.68
C SER A 70 -6.41 -9.36 17.85
N GLY A 71 -6.33 -10.34 16.93
CA GLY A 71 -7.38 -10.61 15.95
C GLY A 71 -7.40 -9.63 14.78
N GLU A 72 -6.38 -8.76 14.68
CA GLU A 72 -6.27 -7.73 13.65
C GLU A 72 -5.84 -8.34 12.32
N LEU A 73 -6.67 -8.14 11.28
CA LEU A 73 -6.38 -8.57 9.92
C LEU A 73 -5.94 -7.35 9.11
N GLU A 74 -4.74 -7.40 8.57
CA GLU A 74 -4.23 -6.43 7.63
C GLU A 74 -4.24 -7.00 6.22
N TRP A 75 -4.64 -6.18 5.26
CA TRP A 75 -4.69 -6.50 3.84
C TRP A 75 -3.82 -5.51 3.06
N SER A 76 -3.09 -6.00 2.06
CA SER A 76 -2.48 -5.12 1.06
C SER A 76 -3.57 -4.46 0.20
N ASP A 77 -3.24 -3.30 -0.38
CA ASP A 77 -4.11 -2.58 -1.32
C ASP A 77 -4.67 -3.48 -2.42
N GLU A 78 -3.87 -4.44 -2.90
CA GLU A 78 -4.28 -5.37 -3.94
C GLU A 78 -5.39 -6.33 -3.51
N ILE A 79 -5.53 -6.67 -2.22
CA ILE A 79 -6.67 -7.49 -1.76
C ILE A 79 -7.97 -6.69 -1.89
N PHE A 80 -7.95 -5.42 -1.52
CA PHE A 80 -9.11 -4.54 -1.69
C PHE A 80 -9.49 -4.42 -3.17
N ASN A 81 -8.51 -4.36 -4.08
CA ASN A 81 -8.75 -4.40 -5.52
C ASN A 81 -9.35 -5.73 -5.98
N ILE A 82 -8.79 -6.87 -5.56
CA ILE A 82 -9.27 -8.21 -5.92
C ILE A 82 -10.70 -8.44 -5.42
N PHE A 83 -11.00 -7.97 -4.20
CA PHE A 83 -12.29 -8.16 -3.53
C PHE A 83 -13.30 -7.08 -3.93
N GLU A 84 -12.87 -6.04 -4.65
CA GLU A 84 -13.67 -4.86 -5.04
C GLU A 84 -14.36 -4.20 -3.83
N ILE A 85 -13.63 -4.10 -2.70
CA ILE A 85 -14.12 -3.53 -1.44
C ILE A 85 -13.42 -2.21 -1.17
N ASP A 86 -14.19 -1.19 -0.76
CA ASP A 86 -13.64 0.07 -0.28
C ASP A 86 -12.94 -0.14 1.08
N PRO A 87 -11.63 0.13 1.20
CA PRO A 87 -10.89 -0.04 2.46
C PRO A 87 -11.48 0.78 3.61
N LYS A 88 -12.23 1.86 3.33
CA LYS A 88 -12.89 2.68 4.38
C LYS A 88 -14.14 2.02 4.96
N GLN A 89 -14.72 1.06 4.26
CA GLN A 89 -15.96 0.39 4.65
C GLN A 89 -15.69 -0.99 5.26
N PHE A 90 -14.47 -1.51 5.11
CA PHE A 90 -14.11 -2.82 5.59
C PHE A 90 -13.54 -2.76 7.01
N GLY A 91 -14.28 -3.33 7.96
CA GLY A 91 -13.72 -3.66 9.27
C GLY A 91 -12.81 -4.87 9.10
N ALA A 92 -11.50 -4.64 8.99
CA ALA A 92 -10.52 -5.66 8.66
C ALA A 92 -10.35 -6.70 9.78
N SER A 93 -11.28 -7.66 9.80
CA SER A 93 -11.31 -8.80 10.71
C SER A 93 -11.45 -10.09 9.94
N TYR A 94 -11.03 -11.20 10.57
CA TYR A 94 -11.20 -12.53 10.01
C TYR A 94 -12.68 -12.88 9.73
N GLU A 95 -13.60 -12.40 10.56
CA GLU A 95 -15.04 -12.58 10.34
C GLU A 95 -15.54 -11.81 9.10
N ALA A 96 -15.05 -10.58 8.90
CA ALA A 96 -15.38 -9.78 7.73
C ALA A 96 -14.86 -10.46 6.45
N PHE A 97 -13.67 -11.06 6.49
CA PHE A 97 -13.16 -11.92 5.42
C PHE A 97 -14.09 -13.10 5.14
N LEU A 98 -14.49 -13.88 6.15
CA LEU A 98 -15.38 -15.02 5.95
C LEU A 98 -16.74 -14.63 5.36
N ASN A 99 -17.20 -13.39 5.57
CA ASN A 99 -18.43 -12.90 4.99
C ASN A 99 -18.34 -12.61 3.48
N THR A 100 -17.14 -12.34 2.93
CA THR A 100 -16.94 -12.14 1.48
C THR A 100 -16.84 -13.48 0.73
N VAL A 101 -16.48 -14.56 1.44
CA VAL A 101 -16.47 -15.92 0.92
C VAL A 101 -17.91 -16.39 0.65
N HIS A 102 -18.09 -17.12 -0.45
CA HIS A 102 -19.37 -17.74 -0.84
C HIS A 102 -19.92 -18.60 0.31
N PRO A 103 -21.21 -18.50 0.67
CA PRO A 103 -21.78 -19.16 1.86
C PRO A 103 -21.49 -20.66 1.94
N ASP A 104 -21.54 -21.37 0.81
CA ASP A 104 -21.22 -22.80 0.73
C ASP A 104 -19.76 -23.15 1.06
N ASP A 105 -18.83 -22.22 0.78
CA ASP A 105 -17.38 -22.44 0.92
C ASP A 105 -16.88 -21.98 2.29
N ARG A 106 -17.63 -21.11 3.01
CA ARG A 106 -17.22 -20.52 4.30
C ARG A 106 -16.79 -21.55 5.33
N LYS A 107 -17.57 -22.62 5.47
CA LYS A 107 -17.27 -23.70 6.43
C LYS A 107 -15.96 -24.38 6.09
N GLN A 108 -15.76 -24.71 4.81
CA GLN A 108 -14.54 -25.38 4.34
C GLN A 108 -13.31 -24.49 4.51
N VAL A 109 -13.40 -23.20 4.19
CA VAL A 109 -12.32 -22.21 4.39
C VAL A 109 -11.95 -22.11 5.86
N ASN A 110 -12.93 -21.95 6.74
CA ASN A 110 -12.68 -21.85 8.18
C ASN A 110 -12.09 -23.14 8.76
N GLU A 111 -12.56 -24.30 8.35
CA GLU A 111 -12.01 -25.59 8.80
C GLU A 111 -10.57 -25.79 8.30
N ALA A 112 -10.29 -25.47 7.04
CA ALA A 112 -8.95 -25.58 6.46
C ALA A 112 -7.96 -24.64 7.15
N TYR A 113 -8.38 -23.41 7.44
CA TYR A 113 -7.56 -22.45 8.19
C TYR A 113 -7.26 -22.95 9.61
N ASN A 114 -8.30 -23.32 10.37
CA ASN A 114 -8.13 -23.82 11.74
C ASN A 114 -7.26 -25.08 11.80
N LYS A 115 -7.43 -25.99 10.83
CA LYS A 115 -6.59 -27.18 10.69
C LYS A 115 -5.13 -26.80 10.44
N SER A 116 -4.86 -25.83 9.57
CA SER A 116 -3.49 -25.36 9.29
C SER A 116 -2.80 -24.80 10.53
N VAL A 117 -3.53 -24.06 11.36
CA VAL A 117 -3.02 -23.50 12.62
C VAL A 117 -2.78 -24.61 13.66
N LYS A 118 -3.72 -25.56 13.77
CA LYS A 118 -3.61 -26.65 14.74
C LYS A 118 -2.50 -27.64 14.40
N GLU A 119 -2.39 -28.02 13.12
CA GLU A 119 -1.44 -29.02 12.65
C GLU A 119 -0.09 -28.42 12.23
N ARG A 120 0.05 -27.08 12.28
CA ARG A 120 1.26 -26.35 11.87
C ARG A 120 1.68 -26.62 10.42
N HIS A 121 0.70 -26.81 9.55
CA HIS A 121 0.92 -27.02 8.12
C HIS A 121 0.70 -25.73 7.32
N HIS A 122 1.16 -25.73 6.07
CA HIS A 122 0.86 -24.66 5.13
C HIS A 122 -0.64 -24.64 4.84
N TYR A 123 -1.25 -23.48 4.98
CA TYR A 123 -2.61 -23.22 4.55
C TYR A 123 -2.61 -23.08 3.02
N GLN A 124 -3.44 -23.86 2.33
CA GLN A 124 -3.67 -23.72 0.90
C GLN A 124 -5.09 -24.16 0.56
N ILE A 125 -5.86 -23.27 -0.06
CA ILE A 125 -7.23 -23.57 -0.48
C ILE A 125 -7.61 -22.73 -1.71
N GLU A 126 -8.46 -23.29 -2.56
CA GLU A 126 -9.16 -22.54 -3.61
C GLU A 126 -10.62 -22.42 -3.23
N HIS A 127 -11.17 -21.21 -3.27
CA HIS A 127 -12.56 -20.96 -2.90
C HIS A 127 -13.17 -19.85 -3.74
N ARG A 128 -14.49 -19.68 -3.59
CA ARG A 128 -15.26 -18.67 -4.31
C ARG A 128 -15.51 -17.44 -3.44
N LEU A 129 -15.28 -16.26 -4.01
CA LEU A 129 -15.73 -14.99 -3.44
C LEU A 129 -17.09 -14.62 -4.04
N LEU A 130 -18.01 -14.13 -3.20
CA LEU A 130 -19.28 -13.57 -3.63
C LEU A 130 -19.17 -12.05 -3.64
N MET A 131 -19.13 -11.47 -4.83
CA MET A 131 -19.01 -10.03 -5.01
C MET A 131 -20.34 -9.32 -4.70
N SER A 132 -20.28 -8.03 -4.36
CA SER A 132 -21.47 -7.22 -4.06
C SER A 132 -22.49 -7.16 -5.21
N ASN A 133 -22.03 -7.32 -6.46
CA ASN A 133 -22.86 -7.40 -7.67
C ASN A 133 -23.34 -8.83 -8.01
N GLY A 134 -23.11 -9.80 -7.13
CA GLY A 134 -23.53 -11.20 -7.32
C GLY A 134 -22.63 -12.03 -8.24
N ARG A 135 -21.56 -11.45 -8.79
CA ARG A 135 -20.55 -12.22 -9.54
C ARG A 135 -19.77 -13.14 -8.58
N ILE A 136 -19.27 -14.24 -9.13
CA ILE A 136 -18.40 -15.17 -8.43
C ILE A 136 -16.98 -15.02 -8.97
N LYS A 137 -16.02 -14.81 -8.08
CA LYS A 137 -14.58 -14.86 -8.41
C LYS A 137 -13.94 -16.09 -7.80
N HIS A 138 -12.98 -16.67 -8.50
CA HIS A 138 -12.20 -17.79 -7.99
C HIS A 138 -10.87 -17.26 -7.47
N VAL A 139 -10.58 -17.54 -6.21
CA VAL A 139 -9.32 -17.14 -5.59
C VAL A 139 -8.60 -18.35 -5.02
N GLN A 140 -7.28 -18.26 -5.02
CA GLN A 140 -6.42 -19.21 -4.35
C GLN A 140 -5.73 -18.50 -3.18
N GLU A 141 -5.89 -19.08 -2.00
CA GLU A 141 -5.19 -18.62 -0.82
C GLU A 141 -4.07 -19.57 -0.44
N ARG A 142 -2.97 -18.97 0.01
CA ARG A 142 -1.83 -19.69 0.57
C ARG A 142 -1.33 -18.93 1.78
N GLY A 143 -0.96 -19.63 2.83
CA GLY A 143 -0.49 -18.99 4.05
C GLY A 143 0.30 -19.92 4.95
N ARG A 144 0.93 -19.32 5.95
CA ARG A 144 1.61 -20.01 7.04
C ARG A 144 1.50 -19.22 8.31
N THR A 145 1.46 -19.93 9.42
CA THR A 145 1.42 -19.35 10.76
C THR A 145 2.81 -19.40 11.38
N ARG A 146 3.22 -18.29 12.00
CA ARG A 146 4.41 -18.20 12.85
C ARG A 146 3.99 -18.46 14.29
N TYR A 147 4.82 -19.21 15.01
CA TYR A 147 4.57 -19.62 16.39
C TYR A 147 5.65 -19.07 17.31
N SER A 148 5.32 -18.86 18.58
CA SER A 148 6.27 -18.53 19.64
C SER A 148 7.15 -19.75 19.98
N GLU A 149 8.20 -19.51 20.78
CA GLU A 149 9.02 -20.58 21.37
C GLU A 149 8.19 -21.54 22.25
N SER A 150 7.13 -21.03 22.90
CA SER A 150 6.17 -21.85 23.67
C SER A 150 5.18 -22.63 22.80
N GLY A 151 5.20 -22.43 21.47
CA GLY A 151 4.34 -23.12 20.52
C GLY A 151 2.97 -22.49 20.31
N GLU A 152 2.74 -21.27 20.82
CA GLU A 152 1.51 -20.50 20.62
C GLU A 152 1.52 -19.80 19.25
N PRO A 153 0.40 -19.77 18.52
CA PRO A 153 0.35 -19.09 17.23
C PRO A 153 0.37 -17.57 17.42
N LEU A 154 1.28 -16.88 16.74
CA LEU A 154 1.49 -15.43 16.86
C LEU A 154 0.88 -14.67 15.69
N LEU A 155 1.30 -15.03 14.48
CA LEU A 155 0.99 -14.27 13.27
C LEU A 155 0.80 -15.23 12.11
N SER A 156 -0.36 -15.18 11.46
CA SER A 156 -0.56 -15.84 10.18
C SER A 156 -0.33 -14.87 9.04
N VAL A 157 0.47 -15.26 8.07
CA VAL A 157 0.72 -14.45 6.88
C VAL A 157 0.47 -15.29 5.64
N GLY A 158 -0.06 -14.65 4.60
CA GLY A 158 -0.38 -15.33 3.37
C GLY A 158 -0.59 -14.41 2.19
N THR A 159 -0.98 -15.03 1.09
CA THR A 159 -1.33 -14.37 -0.16
C THR A 159 -2.66 -14.89 -0.66
N VAL A 160 -3.41 -14.02 -1.32
CA VAL A 160 -4.58 -14.35 -2.10
C VAL A 160 -4.31 -13.99 -3.56
N GLN A 161 -4.54 -14.93 -4.46
CA GLN A 161 -4.38 -14.73 -5.89
C GLN A 161 -5.72 -14.91 -6.59
N ASP A 162 -6.08 -13.95 -7.46
CA ASP A 162 -7.19 -14.13 -8.38
C ASP A 162 -6.80 -15.17 -9.45
N ILE A 163 -7.54 -16.27 -9.50
CA ILE A 163 -7.33 -17.36 -10.46
C ILE A 163 -8.49 -17.49 -11.44
N THR A 164 -9.39 -16.50 -11.49
CA THR A 164 -10.58 -16.53 -12.37
C THR A 164 -10.15 -16.70 -13.83
N ASP A 165 -9.24 -15.86 -14.33
CA ASP A 165 -8.71 -15.96 -15.71
C ASP A 165 -7.89 -17.25 -15.92
N LYS A 166 -7.12 -17.70 -14.92
CA LYS A 166 -6.37 -18.96 -15.01
C LYS A 166 -7.30 -20.18 -15.16
N ARG A 167 -8.48 -20.14 -14.55
CA ARG A 167 -9.46 -21.22 -14.60
C ARG A 167 -10.21 -21.21 -15.94
N ASP A 168 -10.57 -20.03 -16.44
CA ASP A 168 -11.22 -19.88 -17.74
C ASP A 168 -10.34 -20.40 -18.90
N ARG A 169 -9.01 -20.23 -18.79
CA ARG A 169 -8.06 -20.79 -19.76
C ARG A 169 -7.91 -22.31 -19.69
N ARG A 170 -8.25 -22.94 -18.56
CA ARG A 170 -8.10 -24.38 -18.32
C ARG A 170 -9.41 -25.16 -18.51
N ALA A 171 -10.54 -24.48 -18.68
CA ALA A 171 -11.77 -25.12 -19.14
C ALA A 171 -11.53 -25.71 -20.55
N PRO A 172 -11.90 -26.98 -20.80
CA PRO A 172 -11.84 -27.52 -22.16
C PRO A 172 -12.72 -26.63 -23.03
N LYS A 173 -12.13 -26.00 -24.05
CA LYS A 173 -12.90 -25.39 -25.13
C LYS A 173 -13.67 -26.53 -25.77
N THR A 174 -14.93 -26.71 -25.39
CA THR A 174 -15.86 -27.57 -26.12
C THR A 174 -16.02 -26.89 -27.47
N VAL A 175 -15.16 -27.24 -28.42
CA VAL A 175 -15.32 -26.83 -29.81
C VAL A 175 -16.56 -27.55 -30.28
N GLY A 176 -17.69 -26.85 -30.25
CA GLY A 176 -18.92 -27.28 -30.87
C GLY A 176 -18.64 -27.52 -32.35
N HIS A 177 -18.37 -28.77 -32.71
CA HIS A 177 -18.50 -29.21 -34.09
C HIS A 177 -19.98 -29.51 -34.28
N GLY A 178 -20.72 -28.48 -34.68
CA GLY A 178 -21.95 -28.70 -35.40
C GLY A 178 -21.59 -29.25 -36.77
N PHE A 179 -22.07 -30.44 -37.09
CA PHE A 179 -22.59 -30.89 -38.39
C PHE A 179 -23.41 -32.15 -38.16
#